data_AF-A0A0N4UJT4-F1
#
_entry.id   AF-A0A0N4UJT4-F1
#
_cell.length_a   1.000
_cell.length_b   1.000
_cell.length_c   1.000
_cell.angle_alpha   90.00
_cell.angle_beta   90.00
_cell.angle_gamma   90.00
#
_symmetry.space_group_name_H-M   'P 1'
#
loop_
_entity.id
_entity.type
_entity.pdbx_description
1 polymer ?
#
loop_
_entity_poly.entity_id
_entity_poly.type
_entity_poly.pdbx_seq_one_letter_code
_entity_poly.pdbx_strand_id
1 'polypeptide(L)'
;MIVLLERRQINAFKTALCKSFKQTGFCVFGNSCRFAHGEEELRLPPQAHPKYKTQLCNKFVLRGYCPYGARCQFIHYVPDHVPLNNAKSSVC
;
A
#
# COMPACT_ATOMS: atom_id res chain seq x y z
N MET A 1 -7.69 -24.59 6.20
CA MET A 1 -7.70 -23.10 6.20
C MET A 1 -6.30 -22.45 6.15
N ILE A 2 -5.22 -23.20 5.87
CA ILE A 2 -3.82 -22.74 6.03
C ILE A 2 -3.30 -21.99 4.78
N VAL A 3 -3.91 -22.25 3.61
CA VAL A 3 -3.40 -21.82 2.29
C VAL A 3 -3.39 -20.32 2.01
N LEU A 4 -4.20 -19.51 2.71
CA LEU A 4 -4.32 -18.08 2.38
C LEU A 4 -3.16 -17.24 2.95
N LEU A 5 -2.67 -17.58 4.14
CA LEU A 5 -1.55 -16.86 4.76
C LEU A 5 -0.23 -17.18 4.06
N GLU A 6 -0.01 -18.44 3.69
CA GLU A 6 1.17 -18.88 2.94
C GLU A 6 1.24 -18.20 1.57
N ARG A 7 0.13 -18.11 0.84
CA ARG A 7 0.07 -17.39 -0.45
C ARG A 7 0.43 -15.92 -0.32
N ARG A 8 -0.09 -15.22 0.70
CA ARG A 8 0.28 -13.81 0.96
C ARG A 8 1.77 -13.65 1.24
N GLN A 9 2.33 -14.60 1.99
CA GLN A 9 3.73 -14.61 2.37
C GLN A 9 4.67 -14.85 1.19
N ILE A 10 4.30 -15.76 0.29
CA ILE A 10 5.04 -16.04 -0.95
C ILE A 10 4.99 -14.83 -1.89
N ASN A 11 3.78 -14.26 -2.07
CA ASN A 11 3.56 -13.13 -2.97
C ASN A 11 4.31 -11.85 -2.56
N ALA A 12 4.60 -11.67 -1.27
CA ALA A 12 5.34 -10.51 -0.77
C ALA A 12 6.83 -10.77 -0.59
N PHE A 13 7.32 -11.98 -0.89
CA PHE A 13 8.73 -12.33 -0.65
C PHE A 13 9.64 -11.59 -1.63
N LYS A 14 10.57 -10.82 -1.06
CA LYS A 14 11.54 -9.98 -1.76
C LYS A 14 10.92 -8.97 -2.73
N THR A 15 9.69 -8.52 -2.50
CA THR A 15 9.04 -7.46 -3.30
C THR A 15 9.36 -6.04 -2.84
N ALA A 16 10.22 -5.91 -1.82
CA ALA A 16 10.70 -4.64 -1.29
C ALA A 16 12.13 -4.80 -0.75
N LEU A 17 12.91 -3.72 -0.77
CA LEU A 17 14.30 -3.69 -0.29
C LEU A 17 14.40 -3.79 1.24
N CYS A 18 15.41 -4.49 1.72
CA CYS A 18 15.75 -4.61 3.13
C CYS A 18 16.35 -3.31 3.64
N LYS A 19 15.64 -2.60 4.52
CA LYS A 19 16.10 -1.31 5.06
C LYS A 19 17.43 -1.44 5.81
N SER A 20 17.58 -2.47 6.65
CA SER A 20 18.81 -2.71 7.42
C SER A 20 20.00 -2.93 6.50
N PHE A 21 19.90 -3.88 5.55
CA PHE A 21 20.98 -4.14 4.61
C PHE A 21 21.31 -2.92 3.76
N LYS A 22 20.30 -2.20 3.27
CA LYS A 22 20.50 -0.97 2.49
C LYS A 22 21.24 0.12 3.29
N GLN A 23 21.02 0.20 4.60
CA GLN A 23 21.61 1.25 5.44
C GLN A 23 22.99 0.88 5.99
N THR A 24 23.21 -0.38 6.35
CA THR A 24 24.43 -0.81 7.08
C THR A 24 25.29 -1.80 6.29
N GLY A 25 24.81 -2.31 5.16
CA GLY A 25 25.43 -3.44 4.45
C GLY A 25 25.25 -4.78 5.16
N PHE A 26 24.51 -4.82 6.28
CA PHE A 26 24.35 -6.00 7.11
C PHE A 26 22.88 -6.26 7.47
N CYS A 27 22.49 -7.53 7.42
CA CYS A 27 21.19 -7.99 7.87
C CYS A 27 21.35 -9.23 8.74
N VAL A 28 20.79 -9.19 9.95
CA VAL A 28 20.80 -10.32 10.90
C VAL A 28 20.12 -11.58 10.36
N PHE A 29 19.22 -11.44 9.39
CA PHE A 29 18.50 -12.57 8.78
C PHE A 29 19.29 -13.24 7.64
N GLY A 30 20.38 -12.64 7.17
CA GLY A 30 21.17 -13.15 6.04
C GLY A 30 20.28 -13.55 4.86
N ASN A 31 20.48 -14.76 4.34
CA ASN A 31 19.73 -15.28 3.19
C ASN A 31 18.27 -15.63 3.50
N SER A 32 17.89 -15.72 4.78
CA SER A 32 16.50 -15.92 5.23
C SER A 32 15.72 -14.60 5.29
N CYS A 33 16.33 -13.47 4.94
CA CYS A 33 15.66 -12.19 4.85
C CYS A 33 14.53 -12.23 3.82
N ARG A 34 13.35 -11.77 4.22
CA ARG A 34 12.17 -11.71 3.34
C ARG A 34 12.16 -10.50 2.42
N PHE A 35 13.09 -9.59 2.61
CA PHE A 35 13.28 -8.39 1.80
C PHE A 35 14.54 -8.55 0.95
N ALA A 36 14.60 -7.84 -0.17
CA ALA A 36 15.72 -7.91 -1.10
C ALA A 36 16.94 -7.13 -0.58
N HIS A 37 18.13 -7.73 -0.61
CA HIS A 37 19.40 -7.09 -0.25
C HIS A 37 20.03 -6.26 -1.38
N GLY A 38 19.46 -6.32 -2.58
CA GLY A 38 19.82 -5.48 -3.72
C GLY A 38 18.74 -5.54 -4.79
N GLU A 39 18.97 -4.88 -5.92
CA GLU A 39 18.03 -4.90 -7.05
C GLU A 39 17.98 -6.28 -7.72
N GLU A 40 19.08 -7.04 -7.65
CA GLU A 40 19.17 -8.42 -8.14
C GLU A 40 18.25 -9.39 -7.40
N GLU A 41 17.97 -9.10 -6.12
CA GLU A 41 17.06 -9.89 -5.30
C GLU A 41 15.61 -9.38 -5.36
N LEU A 42 15.40 -8.16 -5.86
CA LEU A 42 14.12 -7.46 -5.82
C LEU A 42 13.17 -8.01 -6.88
N ARG A 43 12.06 -8.59 -6.42
CA ARG A 43 11.00 -9.12 -7.28
C ARG A 43 9.95 -8.05 -7.54
N LEU A 44 9.38 -8.06 -8.74
CA LEU A 44 8.21 -7.24 -9.00
C LEU A 44 7.08 -7.69 -8.07
N PRO A 45 6.39 -6.74 -7.40
CA PRO A 45 5.20 -7.10 -6.64
C PRO A 45 4.17 -7.73 -7.57
N PRO A 46 3.31 -8.63 -7.06
CA PRO A 46 2.15 -9.09 -7.81
C PRO A 46 1.41 -7.90 -8.39
N GLN A 47 0.96 -8.03 -9.63
CA GLN A 47 0.18 -6.98 -10.28
C GLN A 47 -0.97 -6.59 -9.35
N ALA A 48 -1.13 -5.28 -9.13
CA ALA A 48 -2.22 -4.79 -8.32
C ALA A 48 -3.55 -5.27 -8.91
N HIS A 49 -4.54 -5.52 -8.04
CA HIS A 49 -5.86 -5.88 -8.51
C HIS A 49 -6.37 -4.79 -9.49
N PRO A 50 -7.03 -5.14 -10.61
CA PRO A 50 -7.45 -4.16 -11.62
C PRO A 50 -8.33 -3.02 -11.10
N LYS A 51 -8.98 -3.23 -9.95
CA LYS A 51 -9.82 -2.22 -9.25
C LYS A 51 -9.06 -1.41 -8.19
N TYR A 52 -7.75 -1.57 -8.06
CA TYR A 52 -6.95 -0.81 -7.10
C TYR A 52 -6.89 0.66 -7.52
N LYS A 53 -7.31 1.55 -6.62
CA LYS A 53 -7.37 3.01 -6.83
C LYS A 53 -8.15 3.41 -8.09
N THR A 54 -9.22 2.70 -8.42
CA THR A 54 -10.12 3.08 -9.53
C THR A 54 -11.37 3.84 -9.09
N GLN A 55 -11.64 3.93 -7.78
CA GLN A 55 -12.83 4.56 -7.21
C GLN A 55 -12.45 5.49 -6.05
N LEU A 56 -13.22 6.55 -5.84
CA LEU A 56 -13.02 7.51 -4.75
C LEU A 56 -13.21 6.85 -3.37
N CYS A 57 -12.40 7.26 -2.39
CA CYS A 57 -12.59 6.83 -1.01
C CYS A 57 -13.67 7.69 -0.36
N ASN A 58 -14.87 7.13 -0.17
CA ASN A 58 -15.97 7.86 0.48
C ASN A 58 -15.58 8.41 1.86
N LYS A 59 -14.77 7.70 2.66
CA LYS A 59 -14.32 8.23 3.96
C LYS A 59 -13.47 9.48 3.80
N PHE A 60 -12.54 9.45 2.86
CA PHE A 60 -11.67 10.59 2.59
C PHE A 60 -12.47 11.77 2.01
N VAL A 61 -13.38 11.52 1.06
CA VAL A 61 -14.24 12.55 0.48
C VAL A 61 -15.15 13.20 1.54
N LEU A 62 -15.76 12.39 2.42
CA LEU A 62 -16.71 12.90 3.41
C LEU A 62 -16.06 13.55 4.63
N ARG A 63 -14.86 13.11 5.03
CA ARG A 63 -14.22 13.51 6.31
C ARG A 63 -12.90 14.25 6.14
N GLY A 64 -12.37 14.33 4.92
CA GLY A 64 -11.00 14.79 4.64
C GLY A 64 -9.90 13.82 5.11
N TYR A 65 -10.26 12.70 5.75
CA TYR A 65 -9.31 11.72 6.26
C TYR A 65 -9.81 10.28 6.07
N CYS A 66 -8.87 9.35 5.94
CA CYS A 66 -9.17 7.92 5.89
C CYS A 66 -8.24 7.16 6.85
N PRO A 67 -8.78 6.34 7.76
CA PRO A 67 -7.97 5.61 8.76
C PRO A 67 -7.02 4.58 8.13
N TYR A 68 -7.24 4.21 6.86
CA TYR A 68 -6.34 3.32 6.14
C TYR A 68 -5.09 4.03 5.57
N GLY A 69 -5.09 5.36 5.51
CA GLY A 69 -3.97 6.16 5.01
C GLY A 69 -3.49 5.69 3.63
N ALA A 70 -2.18 5.56 3.46
CA ALA A 70 -1.55 5.08 2.23
C ALA A 70 -1.95 3.64 1.83
N ARG A 71 -2.47 2.83 2.78
CA ARG A 71 -2.95 1.46 2.51
C ARG A 71 -4.37 1.43 1.94
N CYS A 72 -5.05 2.57 1.82
CA CYS A 72 -6.37 2.63 1.23
C CYS A 72 -6.33 2.21 -0.24
N GLN A 73 -7.20 1.27 -0.60
CA GLN A 73 -7.34 0.75 -1.96
C GLN A 73 -8.14 1.69 -2.89
N PHE A 74 -8.61 2.82 -2.36
CA PHE A 74 -9.39 3.82 -3.07
C PHE A 74 -8.56 5.11 -3.25
N ILE A 75 -9.10 6.03 -4.03
CA ILE A 75 -8.49 7.32 -4.37
C ILE A 75 -8.71 8.33 -3.22
N HIS A 76 -7.63 9.02 -2.81
CA HIS A 76 -7.63 10.10 -1.80
C HIS A 76 -7.29 11.46 -2.43
N TYR A 77 -7.99 11.85 -3.49
CA TYR A 77 -7.96 13.22 -4.01
C TYR A 77 -9.34 13.57 -4.53
N VAL A 78 -9.72 14.83 -4.42
CA VAL A 78 -10.94 15.37 -5.04
C VAL A 78 -10.46 16.33 -6.12
N PRO A 79 -10.65 16.03 -7.42
CA PRO A 79 -10.36 17.00 -8.48
C PRO A 79 -11.28 18.21 -8.33
N ASP A 80 -10.79 19.43 -8.62
CA ASP A 80 -11.44 20.74 -8.44
C ASP A 80 -12.84 20.93 -9.08
N HIS A 81 -13.40 19.92 -9.76
CA HIS A 81 -14.65 20.00 -10.51
C HIS A 81 -15.67 18.90 -10.20
N VAL A 82 -15.70 18.36 -8.98
CA VAL A 82 -16.83 17.54 -8.52
C VAL A 82 -17.79 18.44 -7.72
N PRO A 83 -19.02 18.73 -8.22
CA PRO A 83 -20.02 19.42 -7.43
C PRO A 83 -20.35 18.57 -6.21
N LEU A 84 -19.88 19.01 -5.05
CA LEU A 84 -20.09 18.37 -3.76
C LEU A 84 -21.54 18.64 -3.28
N ASN A 85 -22.54 18.24 -4.08
CA ASN A 85 -23.95 18.44 -3.78
C ASN A 85 -24.46 17.47 -2.69
N ASN A 86 -23.68 17.25 -1.62
CA ASN A 86 -24.20 16.70 -0.37
C ASN A 86 -23.30 16.79 0.86
N ALA A 87 -22.19 17.53 0.85
CA ALA A 87 -21.45 17.80 2.10
C ALA A 87 -21.97 19.08 2.75
N LYS A 88 -23.21 19.00 3.25
CA LYS A 88 -23.76 20.03 4.12
C LYS A 88 -22.94 20.10 5.40
N SER A 89 -22.56 21.33 5.76
CA SER A 89 -22.30 21.79 7.11
C SER A 89 -21.05 21.25 7.82
N SER A 90 -19.98 22.05 7.80
CA SER A 90 -19.56 22.66 9.07
C SER A 90 -18.72 23.90 8.78
N VAL A 91 -19.38 25.05 8.91
CA VAL A 91 -18.74 26.29 9.33
C VAL A 91 -18.27 26.08 10.77
N CYS A 92 -17.00 26.36 11.03
CA CYS A 92 -16.61 27.19 12.17
C CYS A 92 -15.82 28.35 11.58
#